data_AF-R5CUH3-F1
#
_entry.id   AF-R5CUH3-F1
#
_cell.length_a   1.000
_cell.length_b   1.000
_cell.length_c   1.000
_cell.angle_alpha   90.00
_cell.angle_beta   90.00
_cell.angle_gamma   90.00
#
_symmetry.space_group_name_H-M   'P 1'
#
loop_
_entity.id
_entity.type
_entity.pdbx_description
1 polymer ?
#
loop_
_entity_poly.entity_id
_entity_poly.type
_entity_poly.pdbx_seq_one_letter_code
_entity_poly.pdbx_strand_id
1 'polypeptide(L)'
;MITKDIAIAALVRAFFKYYVTGVLEAHDDIDPQERFEPKSIKRIMLNHYERISKAFNIEAFYAISRMNYKSEEIESLLKDFFTTKTTDMDLVRFACRTDDMYDVMVEEYRRNFTNLLSGRIETEDEHVNACTRRPDLGEIDIEAAELIINRMAAKAYELGKADASTKVDN
;
A
#
# COMPACT_ATOMS: atom_id res chain seq x y z
N MET A 1 20.57 -4.16 7.95
CA MET A 1 19.98 -2.88 7.52
C MET A 1 19.64 -2.95 6.05
N ILE A 2 18.54 -2.33 5.64
CA ILE A 2 18.18 -2.06 4.24
C ILE A 2 17.85 -0.58 4.09
N THR A 3 17.97 -0.05 2.87
CA THR A 3 17.63 1.34 2.60
C THR A 3 16.11 1.55 2.60
N LYS A 4 15.67 2.71 3.08
CA LYS A 4 14.25 3.02 3.29
C LYS A 4 13.43 3.15 2.00
N ASP A 5 14.07 3.53 0.90
CA ASP A 5 13.48 3.51 -0.45
C ASP A 5 13.03 2.09 -0.84
N ILE A 6 13.88 1.08 -0.62
CA ILE A 6 13.55 -0.34 -0.88
C ILE A 6 12.42 -0.80 0.05
N ALA A 7 12.49 -0.44 1.33
CA ALA A 7 11.47 -0.83 2.31
C ALA A 7 10.08 -0.24 1.97
N ILE A 8 10.00 1.04 1.58
CA ILE A 8 8.74 1.65 1.14
C ILE A 8 8.26 1.05 -0.17
N ALA A 9 9.14 0.83 -1.15
CA ALA A 9 8.76 0.23 -2.41
C ALA A 9 8.12 -1.14 -2.20
N ALA A 10 8.74 -1.99 -1.36
CA ALA A 10 8.22 -3.30 -1.01
C ALA A 10 6.88 -3.19 -0.22
N LEU A 11 6.76 -2.22 0.68
CA LEU A 11 5.53 -1.95 1.43
C LEU A 11 4.35 -1.63 0.50
N VAL A 12 4.54 -0.69 -0.44
CA VAL A 12 3.50 -0.27 -1.38
C VAL A 12 3.11 -1.42 -2.29
N ARG A 13 4.10 -2.15 -2.84
CA ARG A 13 3.83 -3.35 -3.65
C ARG A 13 3.05 -4.40 -2.86
N ALA A 14 3.43 -4.66 -1.61
CA ALA A 14 2.74 -5.62 -0.76
C ALA A 14 1.27 -5.23 -0.58
N PHE A 15 0.97 -3.95 -0.30
CA PHE A 15 -0.41 -3.49 -0.23
C PHE A 15 -1.19 -3.84 -1.49
N PHE A 16 -0.71 -3.43 -2.67
CA PHE A 16 -1.44 -3.66 -3.93
C PHE A 16 -1.62 -5.15 -4.23
N LYS A 17 -0.55 -5.94 -4.11
CA LYS A 17 -0.59 -7.39 -4.35
C LYS A 17 -1.67 -8.04 -3.48
N TYR A 18 -1.63 -7.80 -2.17
CA TYR A 18 -2.49 -8.50 -1.23
C TYR A 18 -3.91 -7.95 -1.17
N TYR A 19 -4.11 -6.63 -1.31
CA TYR A 19 -5.44 -6.04 -1.43
C TYR A 19 -6.18 -6.60 -2.64
N VAL A 20 -5.55 -6.55 -3.82
CA VAL A 20 -6.16 -7.07 -5.05
C VAL A 20 -6.41 -8.57 -4.92
N THR A 21 -5.46 -9.33 -4.40
CA THR A 21 -5.64 -10.78 -4.15
C THR A 21 -6.87 -11.04 -3.27
N GLY A 22 -7.04 -10.28 -2.18
CA GLY A 22 -8.20 -10.39 -1.30
C GLY A 22 -9.53 -10.09 -2.00
N VAL A 23 -9.57 -9.05 -2.85
CA VAL A 23 -10.75 -8.73 -3.67
C VAL A 23 -11.06 -9.88 -4.64
N LEU A 24 -10.06 -10.34 -5.39
CA LEU A 24 -10.23 -11.37 -6.41
C LEU A 24 -10.68 -12.70 -5.80
N GLU A 25 -10.09 -13.12 -4.68
CA GLU A 25 -10.41 -14.40 -4.04
C GLU A 25 -11.77 -14.42 -3.35
N ALA A 26 -12.37 -13.26 -3.07
CA ALA A 26 -13.74 -13.19 -2.58
C ALA A 26 -14.81 -13.46 -3.66
N HIS A 27 -14.40 -13.56 -4.93
CA HIS A 27 -15.29 -13.86 -6.06
C HIS A 27 -15.23 -15.35 -6.42
N ASP A 28 -16.21 -16.11 -5.93
CA ASP A 28 -16.33 -17.57 -6.12
C ASP A 28 -16.95 -17.95 -7.48
N ASP A 29 -17.44 -16.98 -8.26
CA ASP A 29 -18.10 -17.18 -9.55
C ASP A 29 -17.14 -17.30 -10.74
N ILE A 30 -15.83 -17.13 -10.51
CA ILE A 30 -14.77 -17.19 -11.52
C ILE A 30 -13.88 -18.39 -11.25
N ASP A 31 -13.50 -19.12 -12.31
CA ASP A 31 -12.50 -20.18 -12.23
C ASP A 31 -11.20 -19.65 -11.58
N PRO A 32 -10.68 -20.29 -10.51
CA PRO A 32 -9.43 -19.90 -9.88
C PRO A 32 -8.25 -19.74 -10.86
N GLN A 33 -8.22 -20.49 -11.97
CA GLN A 33 -7.18 -20.39 -13.00
C GLN A 33 -7.30 -19.10 -13.84
N GLU A 34 -8.51 -18.63 -14.09
CA GLU A 34 -8.79 -17.43 -14.89
C GLU A 34 -8.83 -16.14 -14.04
N ARG A 35 -8.96 -16.28 -12.72
CA ARG A 35 -9.18 -15.18 -11.76
C ARG A 35 -8.09 -14.10 -11.82
N PHE A 36 -6.85 -14.51 -12.04
CA PHE A 36 -5.69 -13.62 -12.11
C PHE A 36 -5.33 -13.20 -13.55
N GLU A 37 -6.13 -13.58 -14.55
CA GLU A 37 -5.94 -13.09 -15.90
C GLU A 37 -6.25 -11.60 -16.01
N PRO A 38 -5.59 -10.85 -16.91
CA PRO A 38 -5.77 -9.40 -17.02
C PRO A 38 -7.22 -8.95 -17.25
N LYS A 39 -8.01 -9.75 -17.98
CA LYS A 39 -9.44 -9.46 -18.21
C LYS A 39 -10.25 -9.58 -16.93
N SER A 40 -10.01 -10.62 -16.14
CA SER A 40 -10.68 -10.87 -14.86
C SER A 40 -10.32 -9.81 -13.84
N ILE A 41 -9.03 -9.46 -13.73
CA ILE A 41 -8.55 -8.41 -12.82
C ILE A 41 -9.23 -7.07 -13.15
N LYS A 42 -9.21 -6.64 -14.42
CA LYS A 42 -9.89 -5.40 -14.83
C LYS A 42 -11.36 -5.44 -14.48
N ARG A 43 -12.07 -6.51 -14.87
CA ARG A 43 -13.51 -6.64 -14.66
C ARG A 43 -13.89 -6.52 -13.18
N ILE A 44 -13.19 -7.25 -12.31
CA ILE A 44 -13.48 -7.25 -10.87
C ILE A 44 -13.13 -5.88 -10.28
N MET A 45 -11.93 -5.37 -10.56
CA MET A 45 -11.44 -4.15 -9.90
C MET A 45 -12.18 -2.87 -10.30
N LEU A 46 -12.94 -2.86 -11.41
CA LEU A 46 -13.77 -1.72 -11.82
C LEU A 46 -14.63 -1.15 -10.69
N ASN A 47 -15.18 -2.01 -9.82
CA ASN A 47 -16.05 -1.59 -8.72
C ASN A 47 -15.30 -1.24 -7.43
N HIS A 48 -13.97 -1.37 -7.42
CA HIS A 48 -13.15 -1.27 -6.22
C HIS A 48 -12.04 -0.21 -6.31
N TYR A 49 -11.71 0.33 -7.49
CA TYR A 49 -10.65 1.32 -7.65
C TYR A 49 -10.78 2.54 -6.71
N GLU A 50 -11.99 3.06 -6.53
CA GLU A 50 -12.27 4.23 -5.67
C GLU A 50 -11.97 3.97 -4.19
N ARG A 51 -11.92 2.71 -3.75
CA ARG A 51 -11.68 2.35 -2.34
C ARG A 51 -10.20 2.18 -2.02
N ILE A 52 -9.38 1.93 -3.05
CA ILE A 52 -7.94 1.66 -2.90
C ILE A 52 -7.24 2.81 -2.18
N SER A 53 -7.49 4.07 -2.59
CA SER A 53 -6.79 5.21 -1.98
C SER A 53 -7.06 5.32 -0.48
N LYS A 54 -8.32 5.13 -0.06
CA LYS A 54 -8.69 5.20 1.35
C LYS A 54 -8.06 4.05 2.14
N ALA A 55 -8.19 2.82 1.64
CA ALA A 55 -7.61 1.64 2.28
C ALA A 55 -6.08 1.76 2.40
N PHE A 56 -5.42 2.24 1.34
CA PHE A 56 -3.98 2.46 1.34
C PHE A 56 -3.57 3.53 2.34
N ASN A 57 -4.18 4.72 2.33
CA ASN A 57 -3.72 5.83 3.14
C ASN A 57 -3.78 5.51 4.64
N ILE A 58 -4.82 4.81 5.10
CA ILE A 58 -4.97 4.40 6.50
C ILE A 58 -3.82 3.46 6.89
N GLU A 59 -3.57 2.40 6.12
CA GLU A 59 -2.54 1.42 6.46
C GLU A 59 -1.12 1.98 6.26
N ALA A 60 -0.92 2.80 5.23
CA ALA A 60 0.35 3.46 4.93
C ALA A 60 0.74 4.43 6.05
N PHE A 61 -0.21 5.19 6.60
CA PHE A 61 0.05 6.05 7.75
C PHE A 61 0.68 5.27 8.91
N TYR A 62 0.06 4.16 9.33
CA TYR A 62 0.58 3.36 10.45
C TYR A 62 1.90 2.67 10.12
N ALA A 63 2.06 2.14 8.91
CA ALA A 63 3.25 1.42 8.51
C ALA A 63 4.46 2.35 8.38
N ILE A 64 4.32 3.47 7.66
CA ILE A 64 5.41 4.43 7.43
C ILE A 64 5.76 5.16 8.73
N SER A 65 4.78 5.42 9.59
CA SER A 65 5.01 5.97 10.93
C SER A 65 5.99 5.11 11.74
N ARG A 66 5.81 3.78 11.73
CA ARG A 66 6.72 2.84 12.41
C ARG A 66 8.12 2.79 11.80
N MET A 67 8.27 3.16 10.52
CA MET A 67 9.59 3.25 9.88
C MET A 67 10.34 4.54 10.25
N ASN A 68 9.62 5.61 10.56
CA ASN A 68 10.18 6.97 10.62
C ASN A 68 10.13 7.64 11.99
N TYR A 69 9.35 7.10 12.92
CA TYR A 69 9.18 7.66 14.26
C TYR A 69 9.42 6.63 15.35
N LYS A 70 9.90 7.11 16.49
CA LYS A 70 9.81 6.37 17.75
C LYS A 70 8.38 6.43 18.28
N SER A 71 7.92 5.38 18.95
CA SER A 71 6.56 5.33 19.52
C SER A 71 6.28 6.49 20.48
N GLU A 72 7.29 6.94 21.24
CA GLU A 72 7.14 8.02 22.24
C GLU A 72 7.02 9.42 21.62
N GLU A 73 7.61 9.66 20.44
CA GLU A 73 7.60 10.99 19.82
C GLU A 73 6.36 11.23 18.94
N ILE A 74 5.84 10.16 18.32
CA ILE A 74 4.79 10.31 17.31
C ILE A 74 3.47 10.81 17.89
N GLU A 75 3.11 10.41 19.11
CA GLU A 75 1.84 10.81 19.72
C GLU A 75 1.78 12.33 19.93
N SER A 76 2.88 12.91 20.45
CA SER A 76 2.96 14.36 20.65
C SER A 76 2.92 15.12 19.33
N LEU A 77 3.73 14.69 18.35
CA LEU A 77 3.80 15.34 17.06
C LEU A 77 2.48 15.24 16.29
N LEU A 78 1.81 14.09 16.37
CA LEU A 78 0.52 13.87 15.72
C LEU A 78 -0.56 14.75 16.34
N LYS A 79 -0.55 14.93 17.66
CA LYS A 79 -1.51 15.80 18.35
C LYS A 79 -1.38 17.26 17.91
N ASP A 80 -0.14 17.72 17.71
CA ASP A 80 0.13 19.09 17.25
C ASP A 80 -0.19 19.27 15.75
N PHE A 81 -0.03 18.21 14.96
CA PHE A 81 -0.35 18.22 13.53
C PHE A 81 -1.85 18.09 13.22
N PHE A 82 -2.58 17.33 14.03
CA PHE A 82 -3.95 16.94 13.73
C PHE A 82 -4.94 18.10 13.94
N THR A 83 -5.81 18.29 12.95
CA THR A 83 -6.93 19.23 12.99
C THR A 83 -8.20 18.55 12.47
N THR A 84 -9.36 19.19 12.64
CA THR A 84 -10.63 18.69 12.07
C THR A 84 -10.68 18.68 10.54
N LYS A 85 -9.69 19.27 9.86
CA LYS A 85 -9.57 19.31 8.39
C LYS A 85 -8.48 18.40 7.85
N THR A 86 -7.72 17.74 8.71
CA THR A 86 -6.61 16.87 8.31
C THR A 86 -7.16 15.66 7.56
N THR A 87 -6.66 15.45 6.35
CA THR A 87 -7.06 14.31 5.50
C THR A 87 -6.16 13.09 5.72
N ASP A 88 -6.60 11.91 5.26
CA ASP A 88 -5.77 10.69 5.32
C ASP A 88 -4.46 10.87 4.53
N MET A 89 -4.47 11.66 3.45
CA MET A 89 -3.27 11.96 2.67
C MET A 89 -2.30 12.86 3.44
N ASP A 90 -2.81 13.84 4.19
CA ASP A 90 -1.98 14.69 5.05
C ASP A 90 -1.29 13.85 6.14
N LEU A 91 -1.99 12.86 6.70
CA LEU A 91 -1.43 11.92 7.66
C LEU A 91 -0.32 11.06 7.05
N VAL A 92 -0.50 10.55 5.83
CA VAL A 92 0.57 9.80 5.14
C VAL A 92 1.78 10.68 4.86
N ARG A 93 1.58 11.92 4.41
CA ARG A 93 2.67 12.88 4.20
C ARG A 93 3.42 13.17 5.51
N PHE A 94 2.68 13.37 6.60
CA PHE A 94 3.26 13.48 7.93
C PHE A 94 4.11 12.24 8.28
N ALA A 95 3.57 11.04 8.11
CA ALA A 95 4.27 9.78 8.41
C ALA A 95 5.58 9.62 7.60
N CYS A 96 5.63 10.14 6.38
CA CYS A 96 6.83 10.10 5.53
C CYS A 96 8.00 10.93 6.10
N ARG A 97 7.73 11.91 6.97
CA ARG A 97 8.70 12.80 7.65
C ARG A 97 9.49 13.74 6.72
N THR A 98 9.78 13.34 5.49
CA THR A 98 10.44 14.14 4.46
C THR A 98 9.65 14.08 3.15
N ASP A 99 9.76 15.14 2.35
CA ASP A 99 9.14 15.20 1.04
C ASP A 99 9.73 14.14 0.09
N ASP A 100 11.04 13.87 0.16
CA ASP A 100 11.67 12.82 -0.65
C ASP A 100 11.10 11.42 -0.37
N MET A 101 10.82 11.09 0.90
CA MET A 101 10.23 9.81 1.28
C MET A 101 8.77 9.72 0.80
N TYR A 102 8.05 10.84 0.86
CA TYR A 102 6.69 10.94 0.32
C TYR A 102 6.67 10.77 -1.20
N ASP A 103 7.61 11.40 -1.90
CA ASP A 103 7.72 11.30 -3.36
C ASP A 103 8.03 9.87 -3.81
N VAL A 104 8.95 9.16 -3.13
CA VAL A 104 9.19 7.73 -3.39
C VAL A 104 7.90 6.93 -3.21
N MET A 105 7.19 7.12 -2.10
CA MET A 105 5.93 6.40 -1.86
C MET A 105 4.89 6.69 -2.96
N VAL A 106 4.75 7.95 -3.38
CA VAL A 106 3.83 8.36 -4.45
C VAL A 106 4.19 7.72 -5.79
N GLU A 107 5.47 7.67 -6.15
CA GLU A 107 5.93 7.04 -7.40
C GLU A 107 5.66 5.52 -7.40
N GLU A 108 5.93 4.86 -6.28
CA GLU A 108 5.62 3.43 -6.11
C GLU A 108 4.11 3.16 -6.17
N TYR A 109 3.31 4.03 -5.56
CA TYR A 109 1.85 3.95 -5.60
C TYR A 109 1.34 4.10 -7.03
N ARG A 110 1.81 5.13 -7.74
CA ARG A 110 1.44 5.40 -9.14
C ARG A 110 1.82 4.23 -10.05
N ARG A 111 3.02 3.65 -9.90
CA ARG A 111 3.45 2.51 -10.72
C ARG A 111 2.56 1.30 -10.50
N ASN A 112 2.32 0.93 -9.25
CA ASN A 112 1.46 -0.22 -8.91
C ASN A 112 0.02 0.00 -9.35
N PHE A 113 -0.54 1.20 -9.15
CA PHE A 113 -1.88 1.53 -9.59
C PHE A 113 -2.01 1.50 -11.12
N THR A 114 -1.00 1.99 -11.85
CA THR A 114 -0.96 1.95 -13.33
C THR A 114 -0.91 0.52 -13.87
N ASN A 115 -0.11 -0.35 -13.23
CA ASN A 115 -0.10 -1.77 -13.54
C ASN A 115 -1.47 -2.41 -13.31
N LEU A 116 -2.13 -2.05 -12.20
CA LEU A 116 -3.45 -2.57 -11.87
C LEU A 116 -4.55 -2.11 -12.84
N LEU A 117 -4.53 -0.85 -13.28
CA LEU A 117 -5.41 -0.35 -14.35
C LEU A 117 -5.20 -1.12 -15.67
N SER A 118 -3.98 -1.61 -15.87
CA SER A 118 -3.63 -2.48 -17.00
C SER A 118 -4.00 -3.96 -16.77
N GLY A 119 -4.63 -4.28 -15.63
CA GLY A 119 -5.04 -5.64 -15.27
C GLY A 119 -3.88 -6.50 -14.77
N ARG A 120 -2.84 -5.91 -14.18
CA ARG A 120 -1.64 -6.64 -13.76
C ARG A 120 -1.28 -6.32 -12.32
N ILE A 121 -0.81 -7.33 -11.60
CA ILE A 121 -0.14 -7.17 -10.30
C ILE A 121 1.36 -7.30 -10.56
N GLU A 122 2.15 -6.35 -10.05
CA GLU A 122 3.61 -6.32 -10.25
C GLU A 122 4.29 -7.59 -9.69
N THR A 123 5.06 -8.26 -10.54
CA THR A 123 5.88 -9.41 -10.13
C THR A 123 7.08 -8.98 -9.28
N GLU A 124 7.75 -9.93 -8.64
CA GLU A 124 8.92 -9.61 -7.82
C GLU A 124 10.11 -9.15 -8.67
N ASP A 125 10.34 -9.80 -9.80
CA ASP A 125 11.42 -9.41 -10.73
C ASP A 125 11.18 -8.02 -11.32
N GLU A 126 9.95 -7.70 -11.73
CA GLU A 126 9.59 -6.35 -12.18
C GLU A 126 9.86 -5.31 -11.09
N HIS A 127 9.47 -5.63 -9.85
CA HIS A 127 9.66 -4.75 -8.70
C HIS A 127 11.15 -4.44 -8.45
N VAL A 128 11.98 -5.48 -8.35
CA VAL A 128 13.41 -5.32 -8.07
C VAL A 128 14.09 -4.45 -9.14
N ASN A 129 13.67 -4.59 -10.40
CA ASN A 129 14.23 -3.85 -11.53
C ASN A 129 13.72 -2.41 -11.66
N ALA A 130 12.48 -2.13 -11.25
CA ALA A 130 11.82 -0.85 -11.52
C ALA A 130 11.55 0.01 -10.27
N CYS A 131 11.77 -0.50 -9.06
CA CYS A 131 11.57 0.27 -7.83
C CYS A 131 12.41 1.54 -7.79
N THR A 132 11.79 2.62 -7.30
CA THR A 132 12.37 3.95 -7.17
C THR A 132 13.55 3.88 -6.21
N ARG A 133 14.71 4.35 -6.66
CA ARG A 133 15.95 4.31 -5.88
C ARG A 133 16.28 5.69 -5.33
N ARG A 134 16.35 5.79 -4.00
CA ARG A 134 16.74 6.96 -3.22
C ARG A 134 17.50 6.50 -1.98
N PRO A 135 18.77 6.06 -2.14
CA PRO A 135 19.55 5.48 -1.05
C PRO A 135 19.89 6.49 0.06
N ASP A 136 19.73 7.78 -0.20
CA ASP A 136 19.90 8.90 0.72
C ASP A 136 18.80 9.02 1.78
N LEU A 137 17.71 8.26 1.66
CA LEU A 137 16.61 8.23 2.64
C LEU A 137 16.95 7.54 3.97
N GLY A 138 18.18 7.04 4.10
CA GLY A 138 18.65 6.33 5.27
C GLY A 138 18.19 4.88 5.30
N GLU A 139 18.35 4.25 6.45
CA GLU A 139 18.20 2.80 6.59
C GLU A 139 17.21 2.42 7.69
N ILE A 140 16.72 1.19 7.60
CA ILE A 140 15.91 0.51 8.61
C ILE A 140 16.49 -0.90 8.85
N ASP A 141 16.30 -1.41 10.06
CA ASP A 141 16.59 -2.80 10.36
C ASP A 141 15.75 -3.75 9.49
N ILE A 142 16.33 -4.88 9.09
CA ILE A 142 15.69 -5.82 8.16
C ILE A 142 14.48 -6.48 8.82
N GLU A 143 14.63 -6.95 10.06
CA GLU A 143 13.55 -7.64 10.78
C GLU A 143 12.38 -6.67 11.03
N ALA A 144 12.70 -5.42 11.36
CA ALA A 144 11.70 -4.36 11.51
C ALA A 144 10.95 -4.09 10.19
N ALA A 145 11.67 -4.02 9.06
CA ALA A 145 11.05 -3.82 7.76
C ALA A 145 10.14 -4.99 7.35
N GLU A 146 10.64 -6.23 7.49
CA GLU A 146 9.86 -7.45 7.22
C GLU A 146 8.58 -7.50 8.05
N LEU A 147 8.66 -7.19 9.34
CA LEU A 147 7.50 -7.16 10.22
C LEU A 147 6.45 -6.13 9.75
N ILE A 148 6.88 -4.93 9.35
CA ILE A 148 5.99 -3.87 8.88
C ILE A 148 5.33 -4.29 7.55
N ILE A 149 6.10 -4.83 6.61
CA ILE A 149 5.62 -5.27 5.29
C ILE A 149 4.64 -6.45 5.43
N ASN A 150 4.95 -7.44 6.28
CA ASN A 150 4.06 -8.57 6.51
C ASN A 150 2.72 -8.16 7.14
N ARG A 151 2.75 -7.18 8.06
CA ARG A 151 1.51 -6.61 8.64
C ARG A 151 0.68 -5.89 7.58
N MET A 152 1.33 -5.10 6.71
CA MET A 152 0.67 -4.45 5.58
C MET A 152 0.03 -5.48 4.64
N ALA A 153 0.75 -6.54 4.28
CA ALA A 153 0.23 -7.61 3.44
C ALA A 153 -1.04 -8.26 4.04
N ALA A 154 -0.99 -8.63 5.32
CA ALA A 154 -2.13 -9.24 6.01
C ALA A 154 -3.34 -8.30 6.05
N LYS A 155 -3.13 -7.03 6.42
CA LYS A 155 -4.21 -6.04 6.50
C LYS A 155 -4.81 -5.71 5.13
N ALA A 156 -3.96 -5.54 4.12
CA ALA A 156 -4.39 -5.30 2.76
C ALA A 156 -5.30 -6.44 2.25
N TYR A 157 -4.92 -7.70 2.49
CA TYR A 157 -5.73 -8.86 2.12
C TYR A 157 -7.11 -8.87 2.82
N GLU A 158 -7.13 -8.64 4.14
CA GLU A 158 -8.38 -8.57 4.91
C GLU A 158 -9.31 -7.45 4.38
N LEU A 159 -8.75 -6.27 4.11
CA LEU A 159 -9.48 -5.13 3.55
C LEU A 159 -10.05 -5.46 2.18
N GLY A 160 -9.25 -6.07 1.29
CA GLY A 160 -9.70 -6.46 -0.04
C GLY A 160 -10.89 -7.43 0.00
N LYS A 161 -10.83 -8.44 0.88
CA LYS A 161 -11.96 -9.38 1.07
C LYS A 161 -13.21 -8.70 1.59
N ALA A 162 -13.05 -7.81 2.57
CA ALA A 162 -14.17 -7.06 3.15
C ALA A 162 -14.82 -6.13 2.11
N ASP A 163 -14.00 -5.49 1.28
CA ASP A 163 -14.47 -4.59 0.23
C ASP A 163 -15.28 -5.31 -0.84
N ALA A 164 -14.85 -6.51 -1.25
CA ALA A 164 -15.61 -7.36 -2.17
C ALA A 164 -16.97 -7.80 -1.59
N SER A 165 -17.06 -7.98 -0.27
CA SER A 165 -18.28 -8.40 0.41
C SER A 165 -19.29 -7.26 0.63
N THR A 166 -18.86 -6.00 0.45
CA THR A 166 -19.72 -4.84 0.66
C THR A 166 -20.58 -4.62 -0.58
N LYS A 167 -21.87 -4.95 -0.50
CA LYS A 167 -22.84 -4.75 -1.57
C LYS A 167 -22.77 -3.31 -2.08
N VAL A 168 -22.61 -3.15 -3.39
CA VAL A 168 -22.85 -1.88 -4.06
C VAL A 168 -24.36 -1.71 -4.08
N ASP A 169 -24.89 -0.92 -3.15
CA ASP A 169 -26.28 -0.46 -3.23
C ASP A 169 -26.37 0.46 -4.46
N ASN A 170 -27.05 -0.03 -5.51
CA ASN A 170 -27.43 0.74 -6.70
C ASN A 170 -28.63 1.64 -6.40
#